data_AF-A0A0G0NJU9-F1
#
_entry.id   AF-A0A0G0NJU9-F1
#
_cell.length_a   1.000
_cell.length_b   1.000
_cell.length_c   1.000
_cell.angle_alpha   90.00
_cell.angle_beta   90.00
_cell.angle_gamma   90.00
#
_symmetry.space_group_name_H-M   'P 1'
#
loop_
_entity.id
_entity.type
_entity.pdbx_description
1 polymer ?
#
loop_
_entity_poly.entity_id
_entity_poly.type
_entity_poly.pdbx_seq_one_letter_code
_entity_poly.pdbx_strand_id
1 'polypeptide(L)'
;MSLIPTDILVKACNCDKTPTIPIVVFEVFILLGTAVALKILSKYQPNILKKFFLVAIGVFIFEFFTSPMWINSHLGPWAYVYQDVSWVLTVGWTTLILSTIIVVDKFLPQLNELKRFVVYLIFLTILVMLLESLVVNLSIRTYAPETLQLINGLYIPILNVPLQILYYVPVFTSLVIGFYKYWNLVLDNKAVVPVKSNKWLRNLIFSFLAVIFFELMIDPMVVNAKLPGWSYFYRDISIVMSGVWVIVIWLATSIVDRFFIQLDLSKRFLLYLLGATVIMLPIESWFINNGYRVYGSSAVANFTGFKVIGLNVPIEVAFAVPLYMALVISLIRYWQITLDNHQ
;
A
#
# COMPACT_ATOMS: atom_id res chain seq x y z
N MET A 1 11.07 23.95 29.62
CA MET A 1 11.40 23.59 28.23
C MET A 1 12.70 22.79 28.28
N SER A 2 12.61 21.47 28.45
CA SER A 2 13.77 20.59 28.37
C SER A 2 14.17 20.49 26.91
N LEU A 3 15.38 20.94 26.58
CA LEU A 3 15.99 20.73 25.27
C LEU A 3 15.98 19.22 24.99
N ILE A 4 15.31 18.83 23.90
CA ILE A 4 15.31 17.45 23.42
C ILE A 4 16.77 17.10 23.15
N PRO A 5 17.33 16.04 23.77
CA PRO A 5 18.69 15.62 23.48
C PRO A 5 18.80 15.33 21.97
N THR A 6 19.73 15.99 21.30
CA THR A 6 20.07 15.75 19.89
C THR A 6 20.39 14.28 19.61
N ASP A 7 20.77 13.53 20.65
CA ASP A 7 21.16 12.14 20.60
C ASP A 7 19.95 11.18 20.42
N ILE A 8 18.72 11.67 20.63
CA ILE A 8 17.49 10.93 20.34
C ILE A 8 17.14 11.01 18.84
N LEU A 9 17.59 12.04 18.12
CA LEU A 9 17.34 12.19 16.68
C LEU A 9 18.22 11.28 15.80
N VAL A 10 19.27 10.67 16.36
CA VAL A 10 20.28 9.91 15.59
C VAL A 10 20.17 8.39 15.79
N LYS A 11 19.27 7.91 16.68
CA LYS A 11 19.27 6.49 17.09
C LYS A 11 18.38 5.54 16.28
N ALA A 12 17.64 6.00 15.28
CA ALA A 12 16.82 5.14 14.42
C ALA A 12 17.54 4.86 13.09
N CYS A 13 18.14 3.66 12.99
CA CYS A 13 18.83 3.07 11.84
C CYS A 13 20.17 3.70 11.38
N ASN A 14 21.28 3.17 11.93
CA ASN A 14 22.63 3.23 11.34
C ASN A 14 22.74 2.34 10.09
N CYS A 15 21.89 2.57 9.08
CA CYS A 15 22.00 1.87 7.80
C CYS A 15 23.12 2.52 6.99
N ASP A 16 23.97 1.71 6.38
CA ASP A 16 25.03 2.22 5.51
C ASP A 16 24.38 2.93 4.32
N LYS A 17 24.60 4.24 4.20
CA LYS A 17 24.12 5.06 3.08
C LYS A 17 25.24 5.36 2.09
N THR A 18 26.37 4.67 2.16
CA THR A 18 27.50 4.88 1.28
C THR A 18 27.20 4.26 -0.09
N PRO A 19 27.14 5.06 -1.16
CA PRO A 19 26.86 4.56 -2.50
C PRO A 19 28.07 3.79 -3.04
N THR A 20 27.80 2.64 -3.65
CA THR A 20 28.80 1.87 -4.41
C THR A 20 28.61 2.09 -5.91
N ILE A 21 29.65 1.87 -6.72
CA ILE A 21 29.56 2.02 -8.18
C ILE A 21 28.41 1.19 -8.78
N PRO A 22 28.22 -0.10 -8.44
CA PRO A 22 27.08 -0.88 -8.92
C PRO A 22 25.73 -0.22 -8.62
N ILE A 23 25.60 0.46 -7.49
CA ILE A 23 24.36 1.09 -7.06
C ILE A 23 24.12 2.40 -7.79
N VAL A 24 25.15 3.21 -8.01
CA VAL A 24 25.03 4.39 -8.87
C VAL A 24 24.60 3.99 -10.30
N VAL A 25 25.15 2.90 -10.82
CA VAL A 25 24.73 2.34 -12.12
C VAL A 25 23.27 1.87 -12.08
N PHE A 26 22.84 1.21 -11.00
CA PHE A 26 21.45 0.82 -10.78
C PHE A 26 20.51 2.04 -10.76
N GLU A 27 20.84 3.10 -10.02
CA GLU A 27 20.04 4.32 -9.96
C GLU A 27 19.90 4.97 -11.34
N VAL A 28 21.02 5.14 -12.05
CA VAL A 28 21.03 5.69 -13.41
C VAL A 28 20.18 4.82 -14.35
N PHE A 29 20.28 3.49 -14.24
CA PHE A 29 19.47 2.56 -15.03
C PHE A 29 17.97 2.73 -14.75
N ILE A 30 17.55 2.86 -13.49
CA ILE A 30 16.15 3.08 -13.13
C ILE A 30 15.63 4.42 -13.70
N LEU A 31 16.42 5.49 -13.61
CA LEU A 31 16.03 6.81 -14.12
C LEU A 31 15.94 6.85 -15.64
N LEU A 32 16.95 6.34 -16.34
CA LEU A 32 16.95 6.26 -17.80
C LEU A 32 15.87 5.30 -18.30
N GLY A 33 15.72 4.14 -17.67
CA GLY A 33 14.67 3.17 -17.98
C GLY A 33 13.28 3.78 -17.82
N THR A 34 13.05 4.54 -16.74
CA THR A 34 11.80 5.28 -16.52
C THR A 34 11.57 6.34 -17.60
N ALA A 35 12.57 7.15 -17.92
CA ALA A 35 12.45 8.18 -18.95
C ALA A 35 12.11 7.58 -20.33
N VAL A 36 12.77 6.47 -20.70
CA VAL A 36 12.51 5.74 -21.95
C VAL A 36 11.11 5.12 -21.92
N ALA A 37 10.73 4.45 -20.84
CA ALA A 37 9.40 3.86 -20.68
C ALA A 37 8.31 4.93 -20.81
N LEU A 38 8.41 6.06 -20.08
CA LEU A 38 7.44 7.15 -20.17
C LEU A 38 7.34 7.74 -21.57
N LYS A 39 8.46 7.89 -22.28
CA LYS A 39 8.47 8.35 -23.69
C LYS A 39 7.81 7.36 -24.65
N ILE A 40 7.94 6.06 -24.40
CA ILE A 40 7.27 5.02 -25.20
C ILE A 40 5.77 5.01 -24.87
N LEU A 41 5.42 4.98 -23.58
CA LEU A 41 4.04 4.93 -23.10
C LEU A 41 3.24 6.18 -23.44
N SER A 42 3.88 7.35 -23.53
CA SER A 42 3.22 8.60 -23.94
C SER A 42 2.61 8.52 -25.35
N LYS A 43 3.07 7.59 -26.20
CA LYS A 43 2.49 7.34 -27.53
C LYS A 43 1.15 6.60 -27.47
N TYR A 44 0.91 5.85 -26.39
CA TYR A 44 -0.27 5.00 -26.22
C TYR A 44 -1.29 5.58 -25.24
N GLN A 45 -0.84 6.40 -24.28
CA GLN A 45 -1.67 6.91 -23.20
C GLN A 45 -1.49 8.43 -23.04
N PRO A 46 -2.55 9.23 -23.23
CA PRO A 46 -2.50 10.66 -22.94
C PRO A 46 -2.32 10.91 -21.44
N ASN A 47 -1.75 12.06 -21.09
CA ASN A 47 -1.49 12.47 -19.72
C ASN A 47 -0.65 11.47 -18.91
N ILE A 48 0.29 10.77 -19.57
CA ILE A 48 1.10 9.71 -18.93
C ILE A 48 1.79 10.19 -17.65
N LEU A 49 2.27 11.44 -17.61
CA LEU A 49 2.91 11.99 -16.42
C LEU A 49 1.94 12.10 -15.24
N LYS A 50 0.70 12.55 -15.47
CA LYS A 50 -0.32 12.60 -14.39
C LYS A 50 -0.65 11.21 -13.88
N LYS A 51 -0.74 10.22 -14.78
CA LYS A 51 -0.99 8.81 -14.43
C LYS A 51 0.19 8.20 -13.69
N PHE A 52 1.41 8.52 -14.10
CA PHE A 52 2.64 8.16 -13.39
C PHE A 52 2.65 8.71 -11.97
N PHE A 53 2.36 9.99 -11.77
CA PHE A 53 2.27 10.57 -10.43
C PHE A 53 1.17 9.93 -9.58
N LEU A 54 0.01 9.58 -10.15
CA LEU A 54 -1.04 8.86 -9.41
C LEU A 54 -0.55 7.48 -8.93
N VAL A 55 0.12 6.71 -9.80
CA VAL A 55 0.71 5.43 -9.39
C VAL A 55 1.81 5.66 -8.35
N ALA A 56 2.65 6.68 -8.52
CA ALA A 56 3.74 7.01 -7.59
C ALA A 56 3.22 7.36 -6.20
N ILE A 57 2.10 8.09 -6.09
CA ILE A 57 1.45 8.37 -4.82
C ILE A 57 0.98 7.05 -4.18
N GLY A 58 0.35 6.15 -4.95
CA GLY A 58 -0.10 4.85 -4.43
C GLY A 58 1.06 3.98 -3.93
N VAL A 59 2.16 3.90 -4.70
CA VAL A 59 3.39 3.19 -4.32
C VAL A 59 4.03 3.84 -3.09
N PHE A 60 4.13 5.17 -3.05
CA PHE A 60 4.71 5.89 -1.93
C PHE A 60 3.90 5.68 -0.64
N ILE A 61 2.56 5.71 -0.70
CA ILE A 61 1.71 5.41 0.45
C ILE A 61 2.00 3.99 0.97
N PHE A 62 2.10 3.03 0.06
CA PHE A 62 2.46 1.66 0.41
C PHE A 62 3.84 1.59 1.07
N GLU A 63 4.88 2.13 0.42
CA GLU A 63 6.26 2.06 0.91
C GLU A 63 6.46 2.83 2.22
N PHE A 64 5.77 3.95 2.39
CA PHE A 64 5.76 4.71 3.64
C PHE A 64 5.21 3.87 4.79
N PHE A 65 4.10 3.19 4.56
CA PHE A 65 3.48 2.37 5.60
C PHE A 65 4.33 1.14 5.93
N THR A 66 4.86 0.48 4.91
CA THR A 66 5.62 -0.76 5.05
C THR A 66 7.12 -0.52 5.27
N SER A 67 7.53 0.73 5.48
CA SER A 67 8.93 1.08 5.74
C SER A 67 9.58 0.27 6.87
N PRO A 68 8.88 -0.12 7.96
CA PRO A 68 9.49 -0.93 9.01
C PRO A 68 9.75 -2.39 8.63
N MET A 69 9.23 -2.85 7.49
CA MET A 69 9.37 -4.26 7.06
C MET A 69 10.70 -4.54 6.35
N TRP A 70 11.38 -3.50 5.91
CA TRP A 70 12.61 -3.60 5.14
C TRP A 70 13.62 -2.53 5.54
N ILE A 71 14.87 -2.80 5.18
CA ILE A 71 15.99 -1.92 5.39
C ILE A 71 16.58 -1.67 4.01
N ASN A 72 16.50 -0.43 3.54
CA ASN A 72 17.13 -0.05 2.27
C ASN A 72 18.49 0.60 2.55
N SER A 73 19.55 0.06 1.98
CA SER A 73 20.94 0.49 2.21
C SER A 73 21.64 0.87 0.91
N HIS A 74 22.74 1.59 1.06
CA HIS A 74 23.73 1.87 0.03
C HIS A 74 23.26 2.72 -1.18
N LEU A 75 22.06 3.31 -1.16
CA LEU A 75 21.52 4.17 -2.24
C LEU A 75 22.00 5.63 -2.19
N GLY A 76 22.95 5.96 -1.32
CA GLY A 76 23.32 7.35 -1.09
C GLY A 76 22.28 8.12 -0.25
N PRO A 77 22.69 9.12 0.54
CA PRO A 77 21.77 9.89 1.37
C PRO A 77 20.70 10.65 0.57
N TRP A 78 20.92 10.89 -0.73
CA TRP A 78 19.98 11.59 -1.61
C TRP A 78 18.79 10.74 -2.06
N ALA A 79 18.87 9.41 -1.99
CA ALA A 79 17.83 8.54 -2.51
C ALA A 79 16.64 8.38 -1.55
N TYR A 80 16.78 8.79 -0.29
CA TYR A 80 15.79 8.57 0.77
C TYR A 80 14.88 9.78 0.96
N VAL A 81 13.57 9.55 0.98
CA VAL A 81 12.55 10.59 1.21
C VAL A 81 12.04 10.58 2.65
N TYR A 82 11.88 9.39 3.23
CA TYR A 82 11.42 9.22 4.59
C TYR A 82 11.99 7.93 5.17
N GLN A 83 12.85 8.04 6.18
CA GLN A 83 13.53 6.89 6.79
C GLN A 83 14.22 6.03 5.70
N ASP A 84 13.76 4.78 5.52
CA ASP A 84 14.26 3.84 4.53
C ASP A 84 13.48 3.86 3.20
N VAL A 85 12.46 4.71 3.06
CA VAL A 85 11.71 4.87 1.80
C VAL A 85 12.57 5.60 0.78
N SER A 86 12.87 4.95 -0.34
CA SER A 86 13.70 5.49 -1.41
C SER A 86 12.86 5.94 -2.62
N TRP A 87 12.99 7.20 -3.06
CA TRP A 87 12.30 7.67 -4.27
C TRP A 87 12.78 6.98 -5.55
N VAL A 88 14.02 6.48 -5.60
CA VAL A 88 14.53 5.74 -6.77
C VAL A 88 13.74 4.45 -6.95
N LEU A 89 13.65 3.64 -5.89
CA LEU A 89 12.81 2.44 -5.86
C LEU A 89 11.33 2.78 -6.14
N THR A 90 10.76 3.83 -5.51
CA THR A 90 9.38 4.28 -5.79
C THR A 90 9.18 4.54 -7.28
N VAL A 91 10.12 5.23 -7.93
CA VAL A 91 10.09 5.51 -9.38
C VAL A 91 10.16 4.21 -10.20
N GLY A 92 11.05 3.29 -9.83
CA GLY A 92 11.19 1.99 -10.48
C GLY A 92 9.90 1.16 -10.43
N TRP A 93 9.31 1.02 -9.24
CA TRP A 93 8.05 0.30 -9.04
C TRP A 93 6.88 0.98 -9.77
N THR A 94 6.82 2.31 -9.74
CA THR A 94 5.80 3.09 -10.44
C THR A 94 5.85 2.83 -11.94
N THR A 95 7.04 2.91 -12.53
CA THR A 95 7.26 2.65 -13.96
C THR A 95 6.83 1.24 -14.31
N LEU A 96 7.19 0.25 -13.49
CA LEU A 96 6.83 -1.14 -13.70
C LEU A 96 5.31 -1.34 -13.70
N ILE A 97 4.64 -0.88 -12.65
CA ILE A 97 3.18 -1.02 -12.48
C ILE A 97 2.45 -0.33 -13.63
N LEU A 98 2.79 0.93 -13.93
CA LEU A 98 2.13 1.69 -15.00
C LEU A 98 2.36 1.05 -16.38
N SER A 99 3.59 0.59 -16.65
CA SER A 99 3.92 -0.08 -17.91
C SER A 99 3.09 -1.36 -18.08
N THR A 100 3.01 -2.20 -17.05
CA THR A 100 2.22 -3.44 -17.10
C THR A 100 0.75 -3.14 -17.36
N ILE A 101 0.16 -2.16 -16.66
CA ILE A 101 -1.25 -1.81 -16.87
C ILE A 101 -1.49 -1.36 -18.31
N ILE A 102 -0.68 -0.43 -18.83
CA ILE A 102 -0.86 0.11 -20.19
C ILE A 102 -0.65 -0.97 -21.25
N VAL A 103 0.38 -1.81 -21.09
CA VAL A 103 0.66 -2.92 -22.02
C VAL A 103 -0.51 -3.90 -22.03
N VAL A 104 -0.97 -4.36 -20.88
CA VAL A 104 -2.10 -5.31 -20.81
C VAL A 104 -3.39 -4.69 -21.35
N ASP A 105 -3.67 -3.42 -21.03
CA ASP A 105 -4.85 -2.70 -21.56
C ASP A 105 -4.79 -2.55 -23.08
N LYS A 106 -3.59 -2.33 -23.63
CA LYS A 106 -3.40 -2.14 -25.07
C LYS A 106 -3.46 -3.45 -25.85
N PHE A 107 -2.86 -4.52 -25.34
CA PHE A 107 -2.67 -5.78 -26.07
C PHE A 107 -3.74 -6.83 -25.75
N LEU A 108 -4.45 -6.71 -24.63
CA LEU A 108 -5.54 -7.62 -24.23
C LEU A 108 -6.89 -6.88 -24.02
N PRO A 109 -7.33 -6.00 -24.93
CA PRO A 109 -8.56 -5.21 -24.76
C PRO A 109 -9.84 -6.07 -24.72
N GLN A 110 -9.80 -7.27 -25.31
CA GLN A 110 -10.91 -8.22 -25.36
C GLN A 110 -11.22 -8.88 -24.01
N LEU A 111 -10.28 -8.85 -23.07
CA LEU A 111 -10.51 -9.35 -21.72
C LEU A 111 -11.39 -8.35 -20.96
N ASN A 112 -12.34 -8.86 -20.17
CA ASN A 112 -13.08 -8.01 -19.24
C ASN A 112 -12.15 -7.48 -18.13
N GLU A 113 -12.60 -6.47 -17.40
CA GLU A 113 -11.75 -5.81 -16.41
C GLU A 113 -11.24 -6.75 -15.32
N LEU A 114 -12.05 -7.72 -14.88
CA LEU A 114 -11.61 -8.74 -13.91
C LEU A 114 -10.44 -9.58 -14.44
N LYS A 115 -10.54 -10.09 -15.67
CA LYS A 115 -9.48 -10.89 -16.28
C LYS A 115 -8.24 -10.05 -16.52
N ARG A 116 -8.36 -8.80 -16.98
CA ARG A 116 -7.23 -7.88 -17.13
C ARG A 116 -6.55 -7.62 -15.79
N PHE A 117 -7.33 -7.41 -14.73
CA PHE A 117 -6.80 -7.21 -13.38
C PHE A 117 -5.96 -8.39 -12.91
N VAL A 118 -6.46 -9.62 -13.05
CA VAL A 118 -5.71 -10.84 -12.75
C VAL A 118 -4.43 -10.93 -13.58
N VAL A 119 -4.50 -10.58 -14.87
CA VAL A 119 -3.31 -10.55 -15.74
C VAL A 119 -2.28 -9.53 -15.25
N TYR A 120 -2.69 -8.32 -14.83
CA TYR A 120 -1.75 -7.35 -14.24
C TYR A 120 -1.01 -7.96 -13.04
N LEU A 121 -1.75 -8.61 -12.13
CA LEU A 121 -1.18 -9.22 -10.93
C LEU A 121 -0.19 -10.34 -11.26
N ILE A 122 -0.51 -11.21 -12.22
CA ILE A 122 0.39 -12.29 -12.63
C ILE A 122 1.69 -11.71 -13.20
N PHE A 123 1.59 -10.77 -14.15
CA PHE A 123 2.78 -10.15 -14.75
C PHE A 123 3.61 -9.40 -13.70
N LEU A 124 2.97 -8.62 -12.83
CA LEU A 124 3.69 -7.89 -11.78
C LEU A 124 4.30 -8.82 -10.75
N THR A 125 3.66 -9.93 -10.39
CA THR A 125 4.25 -10.90 -9.46
C THR A 125 5.57 -11.44 -10.01
N ILE A 126 5.60 -11.81 -11.29
CA ILE A 126 6.83 -12.30 -11.94
C ILE A 126 7.89 -11.19 -11.99
N LEU A 127 7.52 -9.98 -12.47
CA LEU A 127 8.48 -8.89 -12.64
C LEU A 127 9.03 -8.36 -11.32
N VAL A 128 8.17 -8.19 -10.30
CA VAL A 128 8.58 -7.74 -8.97
C VAL A 128 9.49 -8.79 -8.33
N MET A 129 9.20 -10.08 -8.48
CA MET A 129 10.07 -11.13 -7.95
C MET A 129 11.48 -11.11 -8.55
N LEU A 130 11.60 -10.85 -9.87
CA LEU A 130 12.90 -10.68 -10.53
C LEU A 130 13.64 -9.42 -10.06
N LEU A 131 12.94 -8.30 -9.91
CA LEU A 131 13.56 -7.05 -9.45
C LEU A 131 13.90 -7.08 -7.96
N GLU A 132 13.06 -7.71 -7.13
CA GLU A 132 13.32 -7.93 -5.71
C GLU A 132 14.58 -8.78 -5.54
N SER A 133 14.72 -9.85 -6.33
CA SER A 133 15.94 -10.65 -6.39
C SER A 133 17.17 -9.80 -6.72
N LEU A 134 17.06 -8.90 -7.69
CA LEU A 134 18.15 -7.99 -8.04
C LEU A 134 18.52 -7.05 -6.89
N VAL A 135 17.55 -6.38 -6.26
CA VAL A 135 17.86 -5.41 -5.17
C VAL A 135 18.37 -6.11 -3.90
N VAL A 136 17.90 -7.32 -3.60
CA VAL A 136 18.42 -8.13 -2.49
C VAL A 136 19.85 -8.58 -2.77
N ASN A 137 20.13 -9.09 -3.97
CA ASN A 137 21.49 -9.54 -4.35
C ASN A 137 22.50 -8.38 -4.44
N LEU A 138 22.05 -7.17 -4.79
CA LEU A 138 22.87 -5.96 -4.74
C LEU A 138 23.02 -5.39 -3.31
N SER A 139 22.43 -6.03 -2.29
CA SER A 139 22.40 -5.53 -0.91
C SER A 139 21.77 -4.13 -0.78
N ILE A 140 20.91 -3.76 -1.73
CA ILE A 140 20.14 -2.51 -1.69
C ILE A 140 19.00 -2.66 -0.69
N ARG A 141 18.41 -3.85 -0.58
CA ARG A 141 17.27 -4.13 0.31
C ARG A 141 17.52 -5.40 1.13
N THR A 142 17.21 -5.33 2.42
CA THR A 142 17.12 -6.49 3.31
C THR A 142 15.81 -6.43 4.10
N TYR A 143 15.42 -7.55 4.69
CA TYR A 143 14.17 -7.66 5.45
C TYR A 143 14.41 -7.43 6.95
N ALA A 144 13.45 -6.78 7.61
CA ALA A 144 13.48 -6.60 9.06
C ALA A 144 13.40 -7.96 9.80
N PRO A 145 13.90 -8.05 11.04
CA PRO A 145 13.88 -9.30 11.82
C PRO A 145 12.48 -9.92 11.94
N GLU A 146 11.44 -9.11 12.15
CA GLU A 146 10.05 -9.56 12.25
C GLU A 146 9.56 -10.16 10.93
N THR A 147 9.91 -9.54 9.80
CA THR A 147 9.62 -10.07 8.46
C THR A 147 10.35 -11.39 8.23
N LEU A 148 11.64 -11.49 8.60
CA LEU A 148 12.44 -12.72 8.46
C LEU A 148 11.89 -13.88 9.30
N GLN A 149 11.39 -13.60 10.51
CA GLN A 149 10.73 -14.60 11.35
C GLN A 149 9.50 -15.18 10.66
N LEU A 150 8.74 -14.37 9.92
CA LEU A 150 7.55 -14.83 9.18
C LEU A 150 7.88 -15.59 7.89
N ILE A 151 9.08 -15.38 7.34
CA ILE A 151 9.54 -16.07 6.12
C ILE A 151 9.85 -17.55 6.40
N ASN A 152 10.12 -17.92 7.65
CA ASN A 152 10.38 -19.30 8.09
C ASN A 152 11.48 -20.02 7.25
N GLY A 153 12.41 -19.27 6.66
CA GLY A 153 13.47 -19.84 5.82
C GLY A 153 13.01 -20.41 4.47
N LEU A 154 11.76 -20.17 4.05
CA LEU A 154 11.26 -20.62 2.76
C LEU A 154 11.63 -19.60 1.67
N TYR A 155 12.62 -19.94 0.86
CA TYR A 155 13.09 -19.14 -0.26
C TYR A 155 12.87 -19.85 -1.59
N ILE A 156 12.69 -19.08 -2.66
CA ILE A 156 12.78 -19.55 -4.03
C ILE A 156 14.26 -19.70 -4.36
N PRO A 157 14.82 -20.93 -4.47
CA PRO A 157 16.27 -21.14 -4.45
C PRO A 157 17.03 -20.41 -5.56
N ILE A 158 16.42 -20.27 -6.74
CA ILE A 158 17.05 -19.65 -7.91
C ILE A 158 17.13 -18.13 -7.78
N LEU A 159 16.18 -17.51 -7.07
CA LEU A 159 16.04 -16.06 -7.00
C LEU A 159 16.46 -15.49 -5.65
N ASN A 160 16.70 -16.35 -4.64
CA ASN A 160 17.03 -15.93 -3.28
C ASN A 160 16.04 -14.91 -2.70
N VAL A 161 14.75 -15.08 -3.01
CA VAL A 161 13.65 -14.26 -2.48
C VAL A 161 12.68 -15.12 -1.67
N PRO A 162 12.04 -14.57 -0.64
CA PRO A 162 11.08 -15.30 0.18
C PRO A 162 9.89 -15.83 -0.63
N LEU A 163 9.44 -17.06 -0.36
CA LEU A 163 8.28 -17.65 -1.04
C LEU A 163 6.99 -16.84 -0.83
N GLN A 164 6.91 -16.14 0.30
CA GLN A 164 5.80 -15.29 0.69
C GLN A 164 5.55 -14.15 -0.33
N ILE A 165 6.56 -13.80 -1.15
CA ILE A 165 6.43 -12.83 -2.24
C ILE A 165 5.26 -13.18 -3.20
N LEU A 166 4.94 -14.47 -3.35
CA LEU A 166 3.88 -14.96 -4.23
C LEU A 166 2.47 -14.55 -3.78
N TYR A 167 2.26 -14.22 -2.50
CA TYR A 167 0.99 -13.68 -2.03
C TYR A 167 1.09 -12.21 -1.61
N TYR A 168 2.23 -11.75 -1.07
CA TYR A 168 2.41 -10.34 -0.74
C TYR A 168 2.35 -9.45 -2.00
N VAL A 169 2.98 -9.87 -3.11
CA VAL A 169 2.98 -9.04 -4.32
C VAL A 169 1.58 -8.83 -4.90
N PRO A 170 0.78 -9.87 -5.15
CA PRO A 170 -0.60 -9.68 -5.60
C PRO A 170 -1.44 -8.82 -4.65
N VAL A 171 -1.25 -8.98 -3.33
CA VAL A 171 -2.00 -8.22 -2.32
C VAL A 171 -1.69 -6.72 -2.40
N PHE A 172 -0.40 -6.33 -2.36
CA PHE A 172 -0.06 -4.91 -2.39
C PHE A 172 -0.33 -4.29 -3.76
N THR A 173 0.00 -5.00 -4.85
CA THR A 173 -0.24 -4.49 -6.21
C THR A 173 -1.73 -4.32 -6.46
N SER A 174 -2.59 -5.19 -5.90
CA SER A 174 -4.04 -4.99 -5.96
C SER A 174 -4.47 -3.66 -5.34
N LEU A 175 -3.94 -3.31 -4.18
CA LEU A 175 -4.24 -2.05 -3.49
C LEU A 175 -3.76 -0.83 -4.31
N VAL A 176 -2.52 -0.87 -4.82
CA VAL A 176 -1.95 0.22 -5.63
C VAL A 176 -2.67 0.38 -6.98
N ILE A 177 -2.96 -0.73 -7.67
CA ILE A 177 -3.71 -0.72 -8.94
C ILE A 177 -5.13 -0.23 -8.70
N GLY A 178 -5.79 -0.68 -7.62
CA GLY A 178 -7.13 -0.21 -7.24
C GLY A 178 -7.15 1.30 -6.96
N PHE A 179 -6.15 1.80 -6.24
CA PHE A 179 -5.92 3.24 -6.04
C PHE A 179 -5.79 3.98 -7.37
N TYR A 180 -4.85 3.55 -8.22
CA TYR A 180 -4.63 4.17 -9.52
C TYR A 180 -5.89 4.13 -10.39
N LYS A 181 -6.54 2.98 -10.54
CA LYS A 181 -7.71 2.83 -11.41
C LYS A 181 -8.89 3.66 -10.92
N TYR A 182 -9.12 3.75 -9.59
CA TYR A 182 -10.13 4.65 -9.02
C TYR A 182 -9.87 6.11 -9.38
N TRP A 183 -8.67 6.62 -9.11
CA TRP A 183 -8.30 8.01 -9.40
C TRP A 183 -8.17 8.28 -10.90
N ASN A 184 -7.91 7.27 -11.71
CA ASN A 184 -7.92 7.38 -13.15
C ASN A 184 -9.34 7.64 -13.69
N LEU A 185 -10.40 7.16 -13.04
CA LEU A 185 -11.79 7.53 -13.38
C LEU A 185 -12.01 9.03 -13.19
N VAL A 186 -11.47 9.59 -12.11
CA VAL A 186 -11.52 11.03 -11.80
C VAL A 186 -10.69 11.82 -12.81
N LEU A 187 -9.44 11.41 -13.04
CA LEU A 187 -8.50 12.10 -13.91
C LEU A 187 -8.99 12.18 -15.36
N ASP A 188 -9.56 11.08 -15.86
CA ASP A 188 -10.10 11.00 -17.22
C ASP A 188 -11.53 11.56 -17.32
N ASN A 189 -12.09 12.13 -16.24
CA ASN A 189 -13.48 12.61 -16.14
C ASN A 189 -14.52 11.61 -16.67
N LYS A 190 -14.32 10.32 -16.40
CA LYS A 190 -15.24 9.28 -16.88
C LYS A 190 -16.60 9.44 -16.22
N ALA A 191 -17.66 9.42 -17.03
CA ALA A 191 -19.02 9.42 -16.51
C ALA A 191 -19.28 8.13 -15.71
N VAL A 192 -19.63 8.28 -14.43
CA VAL A 192 -20.01 7.17 -13.56
C VAL A 192 -21.49 7.32 -13.24
N VAL A 193 -22.28 6.32 -13.62
CA VAL A 193 -23.72 6.32 -13.35
C VAL A 193 -23.94 6.02 -11.86
N PRO A 194 -24.63 6.89 -11.12
CA PRO A 194 -24.98 6.62 -9.74
C PRO A 194 -26.02 5.49 -9.69
N VAL A 195 -25.67 4.36 -9.08
CA VAL A 195 -26.61 3.25 -8.88
C VAL A 195 -27.41 3.50 -7.60
N LYS A 196 -28.74 3.63 -7.75
CA LYS A 196 -29.66 3.87 -6.63
C LYS A 196 -29.80 2.67 -5.69
N SER A 197 -29.61 1.44 -6.19
CA SER A 197 -29.72 0.22 -5.39
C SER A 197 -28.35 -0.21 -4.86
N ASN A 198 -28.14 -0.04 -3.56
CA ASN A 198 -26.93 -0.51 -2.88
C ASN A 198 -26.96 -2.04 -2.80
N LYS A 199 -26.13 -2.73 -3.61
CA LYS A 199 -25.94 -4.18 -3.50
C LYS A 199 -25.12 -4.52 -2.26
N TRP A 200 -25.78 -4.45 -1.11
CA TRP A 200 -25.19 -4.45 0.22
C TRP A 200 -24.19 -5.60 0.44
N LEU A 201 -24.61 -6.83 0.19
CA LEU A 201 -23.78 -8.03 0.39
C LEU A 201 -22.51 -8.01 -0.48
N ARG A 202 -22.62 -7.62 -1.76
CA ARG A 202 -21.47 -7.51 -2.65
C ARG A 202 -20.48 -6.45 -2.14
N ASN A 203 -21.00 -5.31 -1.69
CA ASN A 203 -20.19 -4.21 -1.18
C ASN A 203 -19.48 -4.58 0.14
N LEU A 204 -20.15 -5.37 0.98
CA LEU A 204 -19.57 -5.96 2.19
C LEU A 204 -18.45 -6.96 1.85
N ILE A 205 -18.64 -7.82 0.84
CA ILE A 205 -17.61 -8.77 0.38
C ILE A 205 -16.36 -8.04 -0.12
N PHE A 206 -16.49 -6.98 -0.93
CA PHE A 206 -15.34 -6.20 -1.36
C PHE A 206 -14.62 -5.51 -0.20
N SER A 207 -15.38 -5.00 0.77
CA SER A 207 -14.82 -4.40 1.98
C SER A 207 -14.04 -5.44 2.79
N PHE A 208 -14.60 -6.64 2.94
CA PHE A 208 -13.93 -7.78 3.56
C PHE A 208 -12.62 -8.13 2.86
N LEU A 209 -12.64 -8.37 1.54
CA LEU A 209 -11.45 -8.73 0.79
C LEU A 209 -10.35 -7.65 0.86
N ALA A 210 -10.72 -6.38 0.73
CA ALA A 210 -9.75 -5.29 0.77
C ALA A 210 -9.14 -5.09 2.17
N VAL A 211 -9.92 -5.30 3.24
CA VAL A 211 -9.40 -5.30 4.62
C VAL A 211 -8.48 -6.50 4.85
N ILE A 212 -8.82 -7.69 4.36
CA ILE A 212 -7.94 -8.87 4.47
C ILE A 212 -6.62 -8.64 3.73
N PHE A 213 -6.65 -8.02 2.56
CA PHE A 213 -5.44 -7.63 1.83
C PHE A 213 -4.58 -6.66 2.65
N PHE A 214 -5.21 -5.68 3.30
CA PHE A 214 -4.52 -4.79 4.21
C PHE A 214 -3.93 -5.55 5.41
N GLU A 215 -4.69 -6.38 6.10
CA GLU A 215 -4.19 -7.14 7.26
C GLU A 215 -3.02 -8.07 6.89
N LEU A 216 -3.10 -8.75 5.74
CA LEU A 216 -2.00 -9.56 5.22
C LEU A 216 -0.75 -8.72 4.91
N MET A 217 -0.92 -7.49 4.44
CA MET A 217 0.19 -6.58 4.14
C MET A 217 0.92 -6.15 5.41
N ILE A 218 0.20 -5.98 6.53
CA ILE A 218 0.75 -5.43 7.78
C ILE A 218 1.13 -6.50 8.81
N ASP A 219 0.85 -7.78 8.53
CA ASP A 219 1.16 -8.97 9.35
C ASP A 219 2.58 -8.92 9.95
N PRO A 220 3.64 -8.46 9.25
CA PRO A 220 4.99 -8.40 9.83
C PRO A 220 5.22 -7.26 10.83
N MET A 221 4.36 -6.25 10.83
CA MET A 221 4.57 -5.01 11.60
C MET A 221 3.79 -4.97 12.90
N VAL A 222 2.72 -5.75 12.99
CA VAL A 222 1.73 -5.66 14.05
C VAL A 222 1.42 -7.06 14.53
N VAL A 223 1.37 -7.23 15.85
CA VAL A 223 0.88 -8.45 16.50
C VAL A 223 -0.46 -8.14 17.14
N ASN A 224 -1.52 -8.83 16.69
CA ASN A 224 -2.80 -8.75 17.39
C ASN A 224 -2.85 -9.79 18.52
N ALA A 225 -3.01 -9.31 19.76
CA ALA A 225 -2.92 -10.13 20.96
C ALA A 225 -4.21 -10.06 21.78
N LYS A 226 -4.33 -10.94 22.79
CA LYS A 226 -5.41 -10.96 23.80
C LYS A 226 -6.83 -11.14 23.26
N LEU A 227 -7.00 -11.51 21.99
CA LEU A 227 -8.31 -11.87 21.45
C LEU A 227 -8.59 -13.35 21.70
N PRO A 228 -9.86 -13.78 21.67
CA PRO A 228 -10.19 -15.20 21.78
C PRO A 228 -9.50 -16.02 20.69
N GLY A 229 -8.94 -17.18 21.05
CA GLY A 229 -8.18 -18.05 20.14
C GLY A 229 -8.93 -18.43 18.86
N TRP A 230 -10.25 -18.63 18.96
CA TRP A 230 -11.11 -18.95 17.80
C TRP A 230 -11.20 -17.82 16.77
N SER A 231 -10.88 -16.58 17.15
CA SER A 231 -11.01 -15.43 16.26
C SER A 231 -9.86 -15.32 15.26
N TYR A 232 -8.71 -15.94 15.56
CA TYR A 232 -7.54 -15.96 14.69
C TYR A 232 -7.72 -17.00 13.60
N PHE A 233 -7.64 -16.58 12.34
CA PHE A 233 -7.78 -17.48 11.19
C PHE A 233 -6.52 -17.58 10.33
N TYR A 234 -5.61 -16.61 10.44
CA TYR A 234 -4.30 -16.64 9.80
C TYR A 234 -3.31 -15.94 10.72
N ARG A 235 -2.39 -16.69 11.32
CA ARG A 235 -1.40 -16.16 12.28
C ARG A 235 -2.08 -15.32 13.36
N ASP A 236 -1.79 -14.03 13.41
CA ASP A 236 -2.36 -13.08 14.35
C ASP A 236 -3.48 -12.21 13.71
N ILE A 237 -3.87 -12.46 12.46
CA ILE A 237 -5.03 -11.81 11.86
C ILE A 237 -6.32 -12.38 12.46
N SER A 238 -7.12 -11.51 13.10
CA SER A 238 -8.36 -11.86 13.78
C SER A 238 -9.60 -11.40 13.02
N ILE A 239 -10.56 -12.29 12.83
CA ILE A 239 -11.85 -11.99 12.21
C ILE A 239 -12.66 -10.95 13.00
N VAL A 240 -12.47 -10.87 14.32
CA VAL A 240 -13.16 -9.88 15.17
C VAL A 240 -12.65 -8.49 14.84
N MET A 241 -11.33 -8.29 14.85
CA MET A 241 -10.73 -7.00 14.58
C MET A 241 -10.91 -6.59 13.12
N SER A 242 -10.64 -7.48 12.17
CA SER A 242 -10.89 -7.23 10.75
C SER A 242 -12.36 -6.95 10.48
N GLY A 243 -13.28 -7.65 11.17
CA GLY A 243 -14.72 -7.41 11.08
C GLY A 243 -15.12 -6.00 11.48
N VAL A 244 -14.52 -5.45 12.54
CA VAL A 244 -14.73 -4.05 12.94
C VAL A 244 -14.32 -3.09 11.82
N TRP A 245 -13.14 -3.28 11.22
CA TRP A 245 -12.68 -2.45 10.10
C TRP A 245 -13.59 -2.54 8.89
N VAL A 246 -14.02 -3.74 8.53
CA VAL A 246 -14.96 -3.98 7.44
C VAL A 246 -16.26 -3.23 7.67
N ILE A 247 -16.83 -3.31 8.88
CA ILE A 247 -18.08 -2.62 9.23
C ILE A 247 -17.89 -1.10 9.14
N VAL A 248 -16.81 -0.55 9.68
CA VAL A 248 -16.55 0.90 9.66
C VAL A 248 -16.43 1.43 8.23
N ILE A 249 -15.63 0.78 7.37
CA ILE A 249 -15.47 1.19 5.97
C ILE A 249 -16.79 1.05 5.22
N TRP A 250 -17.47 -0.07 5.42
CA TRP A 250 -18.73 -0.35 4.76
C TRP A 250 -19.81 0.69 5.14
N LEU A 251 -19.91 1.05 6.41
CA LEU A 251 -20.82 2.10 6.90
C LEU A 251 -20.42 3.48 6.36
N ALA A 252 -19.14 3.86 6.46
CA ALA A 252 -18.65 5.16 5.98
C ALA A 252 -18.97 5.35 4.48
N THR A 253 -18.67 4.35 3.65
CA THR A 253 -18.96 4.41 2.22
C THR A 253 -20.46 4.43 1.93
N SER A 254 -21.26 3.61 2.63
CA SER A 254 -22.71 3.55 2.42
C SER A 254 -23.45 4.81 2.86
N ILE A 255 -23.05 5.42 3.98
CA ILE A 255 -23.63 6.67 4.49
C ILE A 255 -23.33 7.81 3.50
N VAL A 256 -22.07 7.93 3.09
CA VAL A 256 -21.68 9.00 2.16
C VAL A 256 -22.37 8.83 0.80
N ASP A 257 -22.48 7.62 0.28
CA ASP A 257 -23.23 7.36 -0.95
C ASP A 257 -24.73 7.67 -0.81
N ARG A 258 -25.32 7.44 0.36
CA ARG A 258 -26.74 7.70 0.58
C ARG A 258 -27.06 9.19 0.64
N PHE A 259 -26.22 9.98 1.31
CA PHE A 259 -26.51 11.39 1.60
C PHE A 259 -25.78 12.39 0.69
N PHE A 260 -24.69 11.97 0.05
CA PHE A 260 -23.81 12.85 -0.73
C PHE A 260 -23.57 12.34 -2.17
N ILE A 261 -24.51 11.58 -2.74
CA ILE A 261 -24.40 11.03 -4.10
C ILE A 261 -24.21 12.10 -5.19
N GLN A 262 -24.69 13.31 -4.94
CA GLN A 262 -24.60 14.49 -5.80
C GLN A 262 -23.18 15.06 -5.89
N LEU A 263 -22.28 14.71 -4.96
CA LEU A 263 -20.92 15.19 -4.98
C LEU A 263 -20.08 14.42 -6.01
N ASP A 264 -19.08 15.10 -6.56
CA ASP A 264 -18.08 14.49 -7.42
C ASP A 264 -17.30 13.39 -6.68
N LEU A 265 -16.71 12.48 -7.45
CA LEU A 265 -16.01 11.31 -6.91
C LEU A 265 -14.91 11.72 -5.92
N SER A 266 -14.15 12.77 -6.21
CA SER A 266 -13.06 13.25 -5.35
C SER A 266 -13.58 13.70 -3.99
N LYS A 267 -14.63 14.53 -3.96
CA LYS A 267 -15.22 14.98 -2.69
C LYS A 267 -15.85 13.84 -1.91
N ARG A 268 -16.54 12.91 -2.58
CA ARG A 268 -17.06 11.70 -1.93
C ARG A 268 -15.94 10.85 -1.34
N PHE A 269 -14.82 10.71 -2.06
CA PHE A 269 -13.65 9.99 -1.55
C PHE A 269 -13.11 10.60 -0.27
N LEU A 270 -12.94 11.92 -0.24
CA LEU A 270 -12.49 12.64 0.95
C LEU A 270 -13.47 12.44 2.12
N LEU A 271 -14.78 12.42 1.87
CA LEU A 271 -15.79 12.12 2.89
C LEU A 271 -15.73 10.66 3.37
N TYR A 272 -15.52 9.69 2.48
CA TYR A 272 -15.31 8.29 2.89
C TYR A 272 -14.09 8.18 3.80
N LEU A 273 -12.99 8.81 3.39
CA LEU A 273 -11.72 8.80 4.11
C LEU A 273 -11.84 9.46 5.48
N LEU A 274 -12.46 10.64 5.53
CA LEU A 274 -12.71 11.36 6.78
C LEU A 274 -13.62 10.55 7.70
N GLY A 275 -14.74 10.04 7.20
CA GLY A 275 -15.70 9.25 7.97
C GLY A 275 -15.08 7.97 8.55
N ALA A 276 -14.29 7.24 7.75
CA ALA A 276 -13.57 6.07 8.21
C ALA A 276 -12.50 6.45 9.25
N THR A 277 -11.68 7.47 8.99
CA THR A 277 -10.57 7.87 9.88
C THR A 277 -11.06 8.35 11.24
N VAL A 278 -12.12 9.15 11.28
CA VAL A 278 -12.70 9.68 12.54
C VAL A 278 -13.17 8.57 13.47
N ILE A 279 -13.62 7.44 12.91
CA ILE A 279 -14.09 6.28 13.69
C ILE A 279 -12.95 5.30 13.97
N MET A 280 -12.10 5.02 12.98
CA MET A 280 -11.04 4.03 13.09
C MET A 280 -9.95 4.47 14.05
N LEU A 281 -9.54 5.74 14.03
CA LEU A 281 -8.41 6.19 14.84
C LEU A 281 -8.69 6.06 16.36
N PRO A 282 -9.88 6.40 16.90
CA PRO A 282 -10.23 6.09 18.28
C PRO A 282 -10.29 4.60 18.61
N ILE A 283 -10.78 3.76 17.69
CA ILE A 283 -10.82 2.30 17.89
C ILE A 283 -9.40 1.73 17.92
N GLU A 284 -8.54 2.15 16.98
CA GLU A 284 -7.14 1.78 16.91
C GLU A 284 -6.39 2.21 18.18
N SER A 285 -6.65 3.44 18.64
CA SER A 285 -6.19 3.93 19.95
C SER A 285 -6.58 3.00 21.09
N TRP A 286 -7.85 2.59 21.13
CA TRP A 286 -8.33 1.68 22.16
C TRP A 286 -7.63 0.31 22.08
N PHE A 287 -7.44 -0.25 20.88
CA PHE A 287 -6.72 -1.52 20.72
C PHE A 287 -5.26 -1.43 21.16
N ILE A 288 -4.55 -0.35 20.81
CA ILE A 288 -3.15 -0.13 21.21
C ILE A 288 -3.06 0.02 22.73
N ASN A 289 -3.89 0.88 23.32
CA ASN A 289 -3.84 1.18 24.76
C ASN A 289 -4.17 -0.04 25.65
N ASN A 290 -4.98 -0.97 25.15
CA ASN A 290 -5.32 -2.21 25.87
C ASN A 290 -4.39 -3.39 25.52
N GLY A 291 -3.45 -3.19 24.59
CA GLY A 291 -2.52 -4.22 24.12
C GLY A 291 -3.21 -5.34 23.33
N TYR A 292 -4.31 -5.03 22.64
CA TYR A 292 -4.88 -5.89 21.61
C TYR A 292 -4.11 -5.78 20.30
N ARG A 293 -3.46 -4.63 20.08
CA ARG A 293 -2.65 -4.37 18.88
C ARG A 293 -1.29 -3.83 19.30
N VAL A 294 -0.24 -4.58 19.01
CA VAL A 294 1.13 -4.32 19.47
C VAL A 294 2.04 -4.19 18.26
N TYR A 295 2.71 -3.05 18.11
CA TYR A 295 3.65 -2.84 17.02
C TYR A 295 4.99 -3.54 17.30
N GLY A 296 5.59 -4.11 16.27
CA GLY A 296 6.91 -4.75 16.32
C GLY A 296 8.03 -3.76 16.67
N SER A 297 9.19 -4.29 17.08
CA SER A 297 10.31 -3.46 17.51
C SER A 297 10.85 -2.56 16.41
N SER A 298 10.91 -3.04 15.17
CA SER A 298 11.32 -2.26 14.01
C SER A 298 10.34 -1.11 13.72
N ALA A 299 9.04 -1.34 13.88
CA ALA A 299 8.02 -0.29 13.71
C ALA A 299 8.11 0.78 14.82
N VAL A 300 8.25 0.36 16.07
CA VAL A 300 8.39 1.27 17.22
C VAL A 300 9.68 2.08 17.15
N ALA A 301 10.78 1.49 16.66
CA ALA A 301 12.05 2.18 16.47
C ALA A 301 11.94 3.34 15.46
N ASN A 302 10.99 3.25 14.52
CA ASN A 302 10.70 4.27 13.53
C ASN A 302 9.72 5.34 14.01
N PHE A 303 9.20 5.26 15.24
CA PHE A 303 8.36 6.31 15.80
C PHE A 303 9.20 7.47 16.34
N THR A 304 8.77 8.69 16.05
CA THR A 304 9.39 9.93 16.57
C THR A 304 9.21 10.12 18.07
N GLY A 305 8.35 9.30 18.71
CA GLY A 305 7.98 9.41 20.12
C GLY A 305 6.85 10.41 20.39
N PHE A 306 6.41 11.18 19.39
CA PHE A 306 5.24 12.04 19.52
C PHE A 306 3.94 11.24 19.48
N LYS A 307 2.97 11.66 20.29
CA LYS A 307 1.66 11.04 20.37
C LYS A 307 0.55 12.06 20.15
N VAL A 308 -0.55 11.62 19.55
CA VAL A 308 -1.77 12.42 19.42
C VAL A 308 -2.39 12.65 20.79
N ILE A 309 -2.57 13.91 21.16
CA ILE A 309 -3.18 14.33 22.42
C ILE A 309 -4.60 13.76 22.52
N GLY A 310 -4.93 13.16 23.67
CA GLY A 310 -6.23 12.56 23.94
C GLY A 310 -6.38 11.10 23.48
N LEU A 311 -5.65 10.67 22.46
CA LEU A 311 -5.71 9.28 21.96
C LEU A 311 -4.52 8.42 22.41
N ASN A 312 -3.40 9.03 22.82
CA ASN A 312 -2.18 8.30 23.21
C ASN A 312 -1.64 7.35 22.10
N VAL A 313 -1.93 7.66 20.83
CA VAL A 313 -1.47 6.92 19.65
C VAL A 313 -0.24 7.60 19.06
N PRO A 314 0.79 6.86 18.61
CA PRO A 314 1.94 7.43 17.90
C PRO A 314 1.48 8.24 16.68
N ILE A 315 2.12 9.38 16.42
CA ILE A 315 1.72 10.27 15.34
C ILE A 315 1.81 9.59 13.96
N GLU A 316 2.78 8.69 13.79
CA GLU A 316 2.98 7.89 12.58
C GLU A 316 1.79 6.98 12.31
N VAL A 317 1.23 6.36 13.35
CA VAL A 317 0.01 5.54 13.25
C VAL A 317 -1.18 6.42 12.86
N ALA A 318 -1.30 7.61 13.46
CA ALA A 318 -2.39 8.53 13.15
C ALA A 318 -2.36 9.04 11.71
N PHE A 319 -1.17 9.24 11.13
CA PHE A 319 -1.00 9.55 9.70
C PHE A 319 -1.16 8.33 8.80
N ALA A 320 -0.70 7.16 9.25
CA ALA A 320 -0.84 5.91 8.51
C ALA A 320 -2.32 5.54 8.27
N VAL A 321 -3.20 5.78 9.25
CA VAL A 321 -4.63 5.47 9.17
C VAL A 321 -5.32 5.98 7.90
N PRO A 322 -5.38 7.29 7.65
CA PRO A 322 -6.00 7.81 6.44
C PRO A 322 -5.26 7.35 5.16
N LEU A 323 -3.95 7.16 5.20
CA LEU A 323 -3.19 6.75 4.02
C LEU A 323 -3.51 5.33 3.58
N TYR A 324 -3.53 4.36 4.50
CA TYR A 324 -3.90 2.98 4.14
C TYR A 324 -5.38 2.88 3.78
N MET A 325 -6.24 3.65 4.46
CA MET A 325 -7.65 3.77 4.10
C MET A 325 -7.85 4.30 2.69
N ALA A 326 -6.98 5.19 2.21
CA ALA A 326 -7.05 5.64 0.83
C ALA A 326 -6.86 4.48 -0.16
N LEU A 327 -5.89 3.60 0.06
CA LEU A 327 -5.67 2.42 -0.80
C LEU A 327 -6.85 1.45 -0.74
N VAL A 328 -7.29 1.10 0.47
CA VAL A 328 -8.39 0.15 0.70
C VAL A 328 -9.71 0.66 0.13
N ILE A 329 -10.09 1.90 0.45
CA ILE A 329 -11.32 2.51 -0.05
C ILE A 329 -11.27 2.64 -1.57
N SER A 330 -10.15 3.06 -2.17
CA SER A 330 -10.05 3.14 -3.62
C SER A 330 -10.23 1.77 -4.29
N LEU A 331 -9.62 0.71 -3.76
CA LEU A 331 -9.81 -0.65 -4.29
C LEU A 331 -11.29 -1.09 -4.22
N ILE A 332 -11.94 -0.87 -3.08
CA ILE A 332 -13.36 -1.18 -2.89
C ILE A 332 -14.22 -0.40 -3.89
N ARG A 333 -14.03 0.93 -3.95
CA ARG A 333 -14.83 1.82 -4.79
C ARG A 333 -14.60 1.58 -6.27
N TYR A 334 -13.37 1.27 -6.65
CA TYR A 334 -13.05 0.88 -8.01
C TYR A 334 -13.91 -0.31 -8.45
N TRP A 335 -13.87 -1.43 -7.72
CA TRP A 335 -14.62 -2.62 -8.08
C TRP A 335 -16.13 -2.43 -8.04
N GLN A 336 -16.64 -1.68 -7.06
CA GLN A 336 -18.06 -1.36 -7.00
C GLN A 336 -18.51 -0.59 -8.24
N ILE A 337 -17.79 0.48 -8.61
CA ILE A 337 -18.10 1.30 -9.78
C ILE A 337 -18.02 0.48 -11.07
N THR A 338 -16.94 -0.28 -11.27
CA THR A 338 -16.73 -1.09 -12.47
C THR A 338 -17.86 -2.10 -12.66
N LEU A 339 -18.23 -2.83 -11.60
CA LEU A 339 -19.29 -3.84 -11.67
C LEU A 339 -20.69 -3.25 -11.81
N ASP A 340 -20.91 -2.04 -11.28
CA ASP A 340 -22.19 -1.34 -11.40
C ASP A 340 -22.39 -0.69 -12.76
N ASN A 341 -21.30 -0.32 -13.44
CA ASN A 341 -21.34 0.31 -14.76
C ASN A 341 -21.06 -0.67 -15.90
N HIS A 342 -20.96 -1.99 -15.60
CA HIS A 342 -20.65 -3.05 -16.56
C HIS A 342 -19.40 -2.75 -17.43
N GLN A 343 -18.36 -2.17 -16.80
CA GLN A 343 -17.11 -1.78 -17.45
C GLN A 343 -16.07 -2.90 -17.49
#